data_AF-A0AAD4L7A4-F1
#
_entry.id   AF-A0AAD4L7A4-F1
#
_cell.length_a   1.000
_cell.length_b   1.000
_cell.length_c   1.000
_cell.angle_alpha   90.00
_cell.angle_beta   90.00
_cell.angle_gamma   90.00
#
_symmetry.space_group_name_H-M   'P 1'
#
loop_
_entity.id
_entity.type
_entity.pdbx_description
1 polymer ?
#
loop_
_entity_poly.entity_id
_entity_poly.type
_entity_poly.pdbx_seq_one_letter_code
_entity_poly.pdbx_strand_id
1 'polypeptide(L)'
;MTFHAQALVSNEALPLIVHPVLSKYLLKFDISQPPDHDFGLPTEEYFSSAVHPPVHVLILENEQGLPQNIEVQASDKGSGIGVTVEDVLKAIGADLRKSSSQREWAALNEDIRRLVEDAFEDRAQTEEERSGGLRRIDYLRGRNRLQVFPRHPYPEEDEEIAQPLLPFNRPM
;
A
#
# COMPACT_ATOMS: atom_id res chain seq x y z
N MET A 1 21.42 -3.54 -8.87
CA MET A 1 21.16 -2.20 -9.43
C MET A 1 20.64 -1.34 -8.31
N THR A 2 21.15 -0.13 -8.15
CA THR A 2 20.83 0.75 -7.02
C THR A 2 20.02 1.91 -7.57
N PHE A 3 18.82 2.14 -7.04
CA PHE A 3 17.96 3.25 -7.45
C PHE A 3 17.75 4.19 -6.27
N HIS A 4 17.90 5.48 -6.53
CA HIS A 4 17.76 6.55 -5.56
C HIS A 4 16.30 7.05 -5.58
N ALA A 5 15.65 7.08 -4.41
CA ALA A 5 14.40 7.81 -4.23
C ALA A 5 14.73 9.27 -3.93
N GLN A 6 14.13 10.20 -4.69
CA GLN A 6 14.41 11.63 -4.64
C GLN A 6 13.32 12.41 -3.92
N ALA A 7 13.71 13.57 -3.38
CA ALA A 7 13.02 14.24 -2.28
C ALA A 7 13.55 15.67 -1.98
N LEU A 8 13.15 16.65 -2.80
CA LEU A 8 13.31 18.09 -2.58
C LEU A 8 12.21 18.69 -1.67
N VAL A 9 12.62 19.13 -0.48
CA VAL A 9 12.03 20.32 0.18
C VAL A 9 12.11 21.47 -0.82
N SER A 10 10.96 21.96 -1.30
CA SER A 10 10.79 22.69 -2.58
C SER A 10 10.74 21.80 -3.84
N ASN A 11 9.64 21.05 -4.00
CA ASN A 11 9.17 20.39 -5.24
C ASN A 11 9.71 19.00 -5.62
N GLU A 12 9.94 18.08 -4.68
CA GLU A 12 9.38 16.73 -4.88
C GLU A 12 8.96 16.17 -3.51
N ALA A 13 9.40 14.98 -3.07
CA ALA A 13 8.99 14.37 -1.81
C ALA A 13 9.89 14.75 -0.60
N LEU A 14 9.66 14.12 0.56
CA LEU A 14 10.75 13.71 1.47
C LEU A 14 10.86 12.19 1.42
N PRO A 15 12.06 11.57 1.57
CA PRO A 15 12.17 10.13 1.38
C PRO A 15 11.57 9.45 2.61
N LEU A 16 10.36 8.90 2.47
CA LEU A 16 9.63 8.28 3.56
C LEU A 16 10.41 7.05 4.06
N ILE A 17 10.93 7.13 5.29
CA ILE A 17 11.68 6.06 5.92
C ILE A 17 10.67 5.09 6.55
N VAL A 18 10.51 3.90 5.95
CA VAL A 18 9.63 2.85 6.47
C VAL A 18 10.12 2.34 7.82
N HIS A 19 9.18 2.16 8.77
CA HIS A 19 9.46 1.64 10.11
C HIS A 19 10.20 0.29 10.02
N PRO A 20 11.33 0.08 10.72
CA PRO A 20 12.16 -1.12 10.57
C PRO A 20 11.41 -2.44 10.77
N VAL A 21 10.32 -2.46 11.56
CA VAL A 21 9.46 -3.63 11.76
C VAL A 21 8.82 -4.09 10.44
N LEU A 22 8.25 -3.18 9.65
CA LEU A 22 7.64 -3.53 8.36
C LEU A 22 8.70 -4.12 7.40
N SER A 23 9.92 -3.59 7.44
CA SER A 23 11.07 -4.07 6.65
C SER A 23 11.73 -5.36 7.18
N LYS A 24 11.68 -5.61 8.49
CA LYS A 24 12.27 -6.78 9.17
C LYS A 24 11.37 -7.99 9.08
N TYR A 25 10.06 -7.78 9.25
CA TYR A 25 9.10 -8.88 9.32
C TYR A 25 8.68 -9.37 7.92
N LEU A 26 8.74 -8.52 6.87
CA LEU A 26 8.43 -8.86 5.46
C LEU A 26 7.29 -9.86 5.40
N LEU A 27 6.13 -9.42 5.91
CA LEU A 27 5.33 -10.30 6.76
C LEU A 27 4.74 -11.46 5.96
N LYS A 28 4.89 -12.66 6.52
CA LYS A 28 4.28 -13.86 5.98
C LYS A 28 2.77 -13.80 6.13
N PHE A 29 2.10 -13.09 5.23
CA PHE A 29 0.65 -13.07 5.16
C PHE A 29 0.13 -14.45 4.76
N ASP A 30 -0.50 -15.13 5.71
CA ASP A 30 -1.27 -16.34 5.50
C ASP A 30 -2.76 -15.96 5.57
N ILE A 31 -3.49 -16.11 4.47
CA ILE A 31 -4.91 -15.74 4.45
C ILE A 31 -5.84 -16.75 5.12
N SER A 32 -5.33 -17.92 5.51
CA SER A 32 -6.06 -18.88 6.36
C SER A 32 -6.19 -18.40 7.81
N GLN A 33 -5.27 -17.52 8.24
CA GLN A 33 -5.36 -16.84 9.53
C GLN A 33 -6.48 -15.77 9.51
N PRO A 34 -7.02 -15.37 10.68
CA PRO A 34 -7.98 -14.28 10.76
C PRO A 34 -7.37 -12.93 10.30
N PRO A 35 -8.20 -11.94 9.91
CA PRO A 35 -7.73 -10.60 9.56
C PRO A 35 -6.92 -9.92 10.68
N ASP A 36 -7.36 -10.13 11.93
CA ASP A 36 -6.73 -9.58 13.15
C ASP A 36 -5.69 -10.55 13.75
N HIS A 37 -4.93 -11.25 12.90
CA HIS A 37 -3.84 -12.11 13.37
C HIS A 37 -2.72 -11.28 14.02
N ASP A 38 -2.33 -11.66 15.24
CA ASP A 38 -1.15 -11.10 15.89
C ASP A 38 0.14 -11.64 15.26
N PHE A 39 0.91 -10.73 14.65
CA PHE A 39 2.24 -10.97 14.09
C PHE A 39 3.35 -11.16 15.14
N GLY A 40 3.00 -11.17 16.43
CA GLY A 40 3.93 -11.35 17.55
C GLY A 40 4.79 -10.12 17.81
N LEU A 41 4.26 -8.92 17.53
CA LEU A 41 4.94 -7.65 17.77
C LEU A 41 4.63 -7.13 19.19
N PRO A 42 5.58 -6.44 19.85
CA PRO A 42 5.28 -5.64 21.03
C PRO A 42 4.16 -4.63 20.75
N THR A 43 3.28 -4.40 21.73
CA THR A 43 2.17 -3.43 21.62
C THR A 43 2.66 -2.02 21.24
N GLU A 44 3.85 -1.62 21.72
CA GLU A 44 4.50 -0.36 21.35
C GLU A 44 4.92 -0.28 19.88
N GLU A 45 5.27 -1.42 19.25
CA GLU A 45 5.61 -1.48 17.81
C GLU A 45 4.36 -1.45 16.92
N TYR A 46 3.20 -1.91 17.39
CA TYR A 46 1.94 -1.78 16.65
C TYR A 46 1.46 -0.32 16.53
N PHE A 47 1.56 0.43 17.62
CA PHE A 47 1.12 1.84 17.69
C PHE A 47 2.20 2.85 17.31
N SER A 48 3.39 2.42 16.91
CA SER A 48 4.41 3.32 16.36
C SER A 48 4.05 3.75 14.93
N SER A 49 4.55 4.93 14.51
CA SER A 49 4.32 5.44 13.16
C SER A 49 5.00 4.54 12.12
N ALA A 50 4.26 4.17 11.08
CA ALA A 50 4.73 3.27 10.02
C ALA A 50 5.82 3.89 9.13
N VAL A 51 5.92 5.21 9.09
CA VAL A 51 6.91 5.96 8.30
C VAL A 51 7.42 7.19 9.06
N HIS A 52 8.63 7.63 8.72
CA HIS A 52 9.17 8.91 9.15
C HIS A 52 9.50 9.80 7.93
N PRO A 53 9.05 11.07 7.88
CA PRO A 53 8.13 11.71 8.84
C PRO A 53 6.72 11.07 8.83
N PRO A 54 5.94 11.20 9.92
CA PRO A 54 4.56 10.72 9.97
C PRO A 54 3.67 11.32 8.88
N VAL A 55 2.80 10.50 8.28
CA VAL A 55 1.80 10.90 7.29
C VAL A 55 0.41 10.40 7.69
N HIS A 56 -0.67 11.00 7.20
CA HIS A 56 -2.05 10.55 7.50
C HIS A 56 -2.65 9.62 6.43
N VAL A 57 -2.06 9.62 5.23
CA VAL A 57 -2.36 8.71 4.13
C VAL A 57 -1.05 8.20 3.57
N LEU A 58 -0.94 6.89 3.38
CA LEU A 58 0.25 6.21 2.89
C LEU A 58 -0.15 5.28 1.75
N ILE A 59 0.47 5.46 0.58
CA ILE A 59 0.23 4.59 -0.59
C ILE A 59 1.35 3.56 -0.65
N LEU A 60 0.99 2.27 -0.59
CA LEU A 60 1.92 1.15 -0.70
C LEU A 60 1.95 0.65 -2.14
N GLU A 61 3.10 0.76 -2.78
CA GLU A 61 3.34 0.13 -4.10
C GLU A 61 4.06 -1.20 -3.94
N ASN A 62 3.73 -2.18 -4.80
CA ASN A 62 4.34 -3.51 -4.81
C ASN A 62 5.02 -3.79 -6.15
N GLU A 63 6.36 -3.78 -6.16
CA GLU A 63 7.15 -4.09 -7.35
C GLU A 63 7.07 -5.57 -7.80
N GLN A 64 6.53 -6.48 -6.97
CA GLN A 64 6.69 -7.93 -7.17
C GLN A 64 5.50 -8.66 -7.81
N GLY A 65 4.35 -8.00 -8.01
CA GLY A 65 3.26 -8.61 -8.80
C GLY A 65 1.83 -8.12 -8.56
N LEU A 66 1.51 -7.36 -7.50
CA LEU A 66 0.18 -6.76 -7.39
C LEU A 66 0.04 -5.61 -8.41
N PRO A 67 -0.96 -5.61 -9.29
CA PRO A 67 -1.17 -4.55 -10.28
C PRO A 67 -1.78 -3.26 -9.69
N GLN A 68 -1.88 -3.15 -8.37
CA GLN A 68 -2.56 -2.07 -7.66
C GLN A 68 -1.74 -1.57 -6.48
N ASN A 69 -2.00 -0.31 -6.13
CA ASN A 69 -1.50 0.28 -4.91
C ASN A 69 -2.50 0.05 -3.77
N ILE A 70 -1.99 -0.13 -2.55
CA ILE A 70 -2.83 -0.24 -1.34
C ILE A 70 -2.77 1.11 -0.64
N GLU A 71 -3.90 1.80 -0.52
CA GLU A 71 -4.01 3.01 0.29
C GLU A 71 -4.25 2.64 1.76
N VAL A 72 -3.48 3.26 2.66
CA VAL A 72 -3.62 3.13 4.11
C VAL A 72 -3.90 4.51 4.68
N GLN A 73 -4.98 4.63 5.45
CA GLN A 73 -5.30 5.85 6.21
C GLN A 73 -5.04 5.63 7.69
N ALA A 74 -4.59 6.68 8.38
CA ALA A 74 -4.42 6.65 9.84
C ALA A 74 -5.77 6.40 10.52
N SER A 75 -5.82 5.42 11.43
CA SER A 75 -7.02 5.13 12.23
C SER A 75 -7.37 6.27 13.20
N ASP A 76 -6.36 6.89 13.83
CA ASP A 76 -6.52 8.09 14.65
C ASP A 76 -5.88 9.32 13.98
N LYS A 77 -6.72 10.10 13.30
CA LYS A 77 -6.37 11.36 12.64
C LYS A 77 -6.08 12.52 13.62
N GLY A 78 -6.36 12.36 14.92
CA GLY A 78 -6.13 13.38 15.96
C GLY A 78 -4.82 13.21 16.74
N SER A 79 -4.21 12.02 16.72
CA SER A 79 -3.03 11.67 17.52
C SER A 79 -1.72 12.38 17.13
N GLY A 80 -1.61 12.88 15.89
CA GLY A 80 -0.36 13.35 15.31
C GLY A 80 0.67 12.25 15.00
N ILE A 81 0.40 10.99 15.36
CA ILE A 81 1.26 9.82 15.10
C ILE A 81 1.15 9.37 13.63
N GLY A 82 0.04 9.71 12.98
CA GLY A 82 -0.23 9.34 11.58
C GLY A 82 -0.53 7.86 11.41
N VAL A 83 -0.28 7.34 10.20
CA VAL A 83 -0.45 5.92 9.86
C VAL A 83 0.46 5.08 10.76
N THR A 84 -0.12 4.16 11.51
CA THR A 84 0.60 3.24 12.41
C THR A 84 1.04 1.97 11.69
N VAL A 85 1.96 1.22 12.31
CA VAL A 85 2.30 -0.14 11.87
C VAL A 85 1.05 -1.02 11.83
N GLU A 86 0.17 -0.93 12.83
CA GLU A 86 -1.10 -1.67 12.86
C GLU A 86 -2.00 -1.37 11.65
N ASP A 87 -2.15 -0.09 11.28
CA ASP A 87 -2.95 0.34 10.12
C ASP A 87 -2.43 -0.31 8.82
N VAL A 88 -1.10 -0.32 8.62
CA VAL A 88 -0.46 -0.93 7.45
C VAL A 88 -0.69 -2.45 7.41
N LEU A 89 -0.54 -3.13 8.54
CA LEU A 89 -0.73 -4.58 8.64
C LEU A 89 -2.18 -4.99 8.33
N LYS A 90 -3.15 -4.26 8.91
CA LYS A 90 -4.58 -4.47 8.66
C LYS A 90 -4.94 -4.18 7.21
N ALA A 91 -4.46 -3.08 6.64
CA ALA A 91 -4.76 -2.70 5.25
C ALA A 91 -4.21 -3.72 4.25
N ILE A 92 -2.96 -4.17 4.40
CA ILE A 92 -2.38 -5.22 3.56
C ILE A 92 -3.16 -6.53 3.73
N GLY A 93 -3.39 -6.96 4.97
CA GLY A 93 -4.11 -8.20 5.27
C GLY A 93 -5.53 -8.22 4.69
N ALA A 94 -6.22 -7.08 4.72
CA ALA A 94 -7.53 -6.93 4.09
C ALA A 94 -7.44 -6.94 2.56
N ASP A 95 -6.46 -6.25 1.95
CA ASP A 95 -6.36 -6.17 0.49
C ASP A 95 -6.00 -7.49 -0.18
N LEU A 96 -5.06 -8.25 0.40
CA LEU A 96 -4.65 -9.56 -0.11
C LEU A 96 -5.77 -10.60 -0.13
N ARG A 97 -6.78 -10.46 0.75
CA ARG A 97 -7.94 -11.34 0.84
C ARG A 97 -9.04 -11.00 -0.18
N LYS A 98 -9.03 -9.81 -0.77
CA LYS A 98 -10.02 -9.42 -1.80
C LYS A 98 -9.86 -10.27 -3.06
N SER A 99 -10.97 -10.58 -3.72
CA SER A 99 -10.97 -11.21 -5.03
C SER A 99 -10.31 -10.32 -6.08
N SER A 100 -9.65 -10.94 -7.05
CA SER A 100 -9.10 -10.28 -8.23
C SER A 100 -10.22 -9.68 -9.08
N SER A 101 -10.06 -8.44 -9.53
CA SER A 101 -10.94 -7.91 -10.58
C SER A 101 -10.53 -8.43 -11.96
N GLN A 102 -11.48 -8.42 -12.91
CA GLN A 102 -11.19 -8.76 -14.31
C GLN A 102 -10.18 -7.79 -14.94
N ARG A 103 -10.14 -6.52 -14.48
CA ARG A 103 -9.18 -5.52 -14.95
C ARG A 103 -7.76 -5.82 -14.47
N GLU A 104 -7.59 -6.24 -13.21
CA GLU A 104 -6.31 -6.71 -12.66
C GLU A 104 -5.77 -7.89 -13.47
N TRP A 105 -6.63 -8.87 -13.76
CA TRP A 105 -6.29 -10.03 -14.58
C TRP A 105 -5.91 -9.67 -16.03
N ALA A 106 -6.69 -8.78 -16.65
CA ALA A 106 -6.48 -8.33 -18.02
C ALA A 106 -5.17 -7.54 -18.19
N ALA A 107 -4.69 -6.86 -17.15
CA ALA A 107 -3.43 -6.11 -17.16
C ALA A 107 -2.18 -7.01 -17.17
N LEU A 108 -2.30 -8.28 -16.75
CA LEU A 108 -1.19 -9.24 -16.80
C LEU A 108 -0.88 -9.71 -18.23
N ASN A 109 0.39 -9.98 -18.51
CA ASN A 109 0.82 -10.74 -19.68
C ASN A 109 0.61 -12.26 -19.46
N GLU A 110 0.72 -13.05 -20.54
CA GLU A 110 0.42 -14.49 -20.48
C GLU A 110 1.32 -15.27 -19.52
N ASP A 111 2.64 -14.98 -19.50
CA ASP A 111 3.59 -15.65 -18.62
C ASP A 111 3.28 -15.41 -17.13
N ILE A 112 2.92 -14.17 -16.76
CA ILE A 112 2.55 -13.84 -15.38
C ILE A 112 1.17 -14.42 -15.03
N ARG A 113 0.21 -14.47 -15.97
CA ARG A 113 -1.09 -15.14 -15.73
C ARG A 113 -0.92 -16.60 -15.34
N ARG A 114 -0.15 -17.38 -16.11
CA ARG A 114 0.11 -18.80 -15.81
C ARG A 114 0.70 -18.98 -14.41
N LEU A 115 1.68 -18.16 -14.03
CA LEU A 115 2.29 -18.22 -12.70
C LEU A 115 1.33 -17.83 -11.56
N VAL A 116 0.27 -17.06 -11.83
CA VAL A 116 -0.78 -16.71 -10.86
C VAL A 116 -1.87 -17.78 -10.83
N GLU A 117 -2.19 -18.42 -11.96
CA GLU A 117 -3.02 -19.64 -12.02
C GLU A 117 -2.38 -20.79 -11.23
N ASP A 118 -1.08 -21.05 -11.41
CA ASP A 118 -0.33 -22.06 -10.66
C ASP A 118 -0.43 -21.80 -9.13
N ALA A 119 -0.20 -20.54 -8.72
CA ALA A 119 -0.29 -20.13 -7.32
C ALA A 119 -1.72 -20.21 -6.73
N PHE A 120 -2.73 -20.03 -7.57
CA PHE A 120 -4.13 -20.20 -7.21
C PHE A 120 -4.50 -21.66 -7.01
N GLU A 121 -4.08 -22.57 -7.90
CA GLU A 121 -4.32 -24.00 -7.73
C GLU A 121 -3.54 -24.59 -6.54
N ASP A 122 -2.32 -24.10 -6.28
CA ASP A 122 -1.55 -24.42 -5.06
C ASP A 122 -2.30 -23.98 -3.80
N ARG A 123 -2.95 -22.81 -3.81
CA ARG A 123 -3.73 -22.31 -2.67
C ARG A 123 -5.08 -23.02 -2.52
N ALA A 124 -5.87 -23.09 -3.59
CA ALA A 124 -7.28 -23.45 -3.57
C ALA A 124 -7.47 -24.98 -3.56
N GLN A 125 -7.11 -25.58 -2.44
CA GLN A 125 -7.14 -27.03 -2.27
C GLN A 125 -8.58 -27.56 -2.11
N THR A 126 -9.51 -26.74 -1.62
CA THR A 126 -10.94 -27.12 -1.50
C THR A 126 -11.83 -26.50 -2.56
N GLU A 127 -13.01 -27.09 -2.79
CA GLU A 127 -14.00 -26.59 -3.74
C GLU A 127 -14.55 -25.21 -3.32
N GLU A 128 -14.70 -24.97 -2.01
CA GLU A 128 -15.10 -23.68 -1.46
C GLU A 128 -14.06 -22.61 -1.78
N GLU A 129 -12.75 -22.93 -1.69
CA GLU A 129 -11.69 -22.00 -2.05
C GLU A 129 -11.64 -21.72 -3.55
N ARG A 130 -11.85 -22.75 -4.39
CA ARG A 130 -11.95 -22.59 -5.86
C ARG A 130 -13.15 -21.72 -6.24
N SER A 131 -14.29 -21.91 -5.59
CA SER A 131 -15.51 -21.12 -5.84
C SER A 131 -15.34 -19.61 -5.58
N GLY A 132 -14.41 -19.24 -4.67
CA GLY A 132 -14.05 -17.84 -4.40
C GLY A 132 -13.13 -17.20 -5.44
N GLY A 133 -12.61 -17.99 -6.38
CA GLY A 133 -11.75 -17.57 -7.48
C GLY A 133 -10.39 -17.00 -7.06
N LEU A 134 -9.73 -16.35 -8.04
CA LEU A 134 -8.47 -15.65 -7.85
C LEU A 134 -8.61 -14.57 -6.77
N ARG A 135 -7.65 -14.53 -5.86
CA ARG A 135 -7.48 -13.49 -4.83
C ARG A 135 -6.19 -12.72 -5.07
N ARG A 136 -6.12 -11.51 -4.51
CA ARG A 136 -4.93 -10.65 -4.67
C ARG A 136 -3.65 -11.25 -4.08
N ILE A 137 -3.73 -12.15 -3.10
CA ILE A 137 -2.56 -12.93 -2.65
C ILE A 137 -1.95 -13.82 -3.75
N ASP A 138 -2.73 -14.31 -4.71
CA ASP A 138 -2.24 -15.26 -5.73
C ASP A 138 -1.21 -14.59 -6.66
N TYR A 139 -1.34 -13.27 -6.86
CA TYR A 139 -0.37 -12.41 -7.55
C TYR A 139 1.02 -12.39 -6.91
N LEU A 140 1.10 -12.73 -5.61
CA LEU A 140 2.38 -12.85 -4.90
C LEU A 140 3.09 -14.17 -5.19
N ARG A 141 2.41 -15.20 -5.72
CA ARG A 141 3.03 -16.45 -6.19
C ARG A 141 3.91 -17.12 -5.13
N GLY A 142 3.37 -17.32 -3.93
CA GLY A 142 4.09 -17.85 -2.77
C GLY A 142 5.19 -16.93 -2.21
N ARG A 143 5.29 -15.67 -2.66
CA ARG A 143 6.17 -14.66 -2.07
C ARG A 143 5.44 -13.94 -0.96
N ASN A 144 5.45 -14.54 0.23
CA ASN A 144 4.87 -13.95 1.44
C ASN A 144 5.76 -12.80 1.99
N ARG A 145 6.31 -11.95 1.12
CA ARG A 145 7.27 -10.88 1.42
C ARG A 145 7.00 -9.69 0.50
N LEU A 146 6.12 -8.80 0.94
CA LEU A 146 5.86 -7.55 0.23
C LEU A 146 7.02 -6.57 0.42
N GLN A 147 7.68 -6.21 -0.67
CA GLN A 147 8.51 -5.00 -0.72
C GLN A 147 7.57 -3.83 -0.98
N VAL A 148 7.27 -3.10 0.08
CA VAL A 148 6.38 -1.94 0.07
C VAL A 148 7.21 -0.68 -0.09
N PHE A 149 6.95 0.05 -1.16
CA PHE A 149 7.50 1.39 -1.32
C PHE A 149 6.46 2.43 -0.90
N PRO A 150 6.79 3.31 0.07
CA PRO A 150 5.89 4.35 0.53
C PRO A 150 5.85 5.48 -0.51
N ARG A 151 4.67 5.74 -1.09
CA ARG A 151 4.38 6.99 -1.79
C ARG A 151 3.53 7.90 -0.93
N HIS A 152 3.88 9.18 -0.97
CA HIS A 152 2.98 10.26 -0.55
C HIS A 152 1.76 10.24 -1.49
N PRO A 153 0.52 10.50 -1.00
CA PRO A 153 -0.58 10.84 -1.90
C PRO A 153 -0.15 12.02 -2.78
N TYR A 154 -0.65 12.08 -4.01
CA TYR A 154 -0.45 13.26 -4.85
C TYR A 154 -0.91 14.51 -4.08
N PRO A 155 -0.24 15.67 -4.23
CA PRO A 155 -0.84 16.91 -3.76
C PRO A 155 -2.21 17.01 -4.41
N GLU A 156 -3.25 17.20 -3.59
CA GLU A 156 -4.55 17.63 -4.09
C GLU A 156 -4.30 18.92 -4.89
N GLU A 157 -4.73 18.96 -6.15
CA GLU A 157 -4.49 20.12 -7.01
C GLU A 157 -5.02 21.37 -6.30
N ASP A 158 -4.15 22.38 -6.11
CA ASP A 158 -4.41 23.52 -5.22
C ASP A 158 -5.81 24.09 -5.44
N GLU A 159 -6.67 24.03 -4.41
CA GLU A 159 -7.94 24.75 -4.41
C GLU A 159 -7.66 26.21 -4.79
N GLU A 160 -8.38 26.70 -5.79
CA GLU A 160 -8.07 27.93 -6.52
C GLU A 160 -7.64 29.06 -5.58
N ILE A 161 -6.34 29.42 -5.65
CA ILE A 161 -5.85 30.65 -5.02
C ILE A 161 -6.53 31.81 -5.74
N ALA A 162 -7.67 32.23 -5.20
CA ALA A 162 -8.48 33.34 -5.67
C ALA A 162 -7.62 34.61 -5.66
N GLN A 163 -7.08 34.97 -6.82
CA GLN A 163 -6.22 36.12 -6.96
C GLN A 163 -7.00 37.39 -6.58
N PRO A 164 -6.47 38.27 -5.74
CA PRO A 164 -7.13 39.53 -5.45
C PRO A 164 -7.14 40.38 -6.73
N LEU A 165 -8.33 40.65 -7.25
CA LEU A 165 -8.56 41.54 -8.39
C LEU A 165 -8.15 42.97 -8.03
N LEU A 166 -6.88 43.32 -8.24
CA LEU A 166 -6.42 44.70 -8.23
C LEU A 166 -6.95 45.39 -9.49
N PRO A 167 -7.73 46.49 -9.38
CA PRO A 167 -8.17 47.23 -10.55
C PRO A 167 -6.98 47.91 -11.23
N PHE A 168 -6.76 47.57 -12.50
CA PHE A 168 -5.79 48.24 -13.36
C PHE A 168 -6.17 49.71 -13.54
N ASN A 169 -5.39 50.61 -12.96
CA ASN A 169 -5.37 52.01 -13.41
C ASN A 169 -4.81 52.08 -14.83
N ARG A 170 -5.58 52.64 -15.77
CA ARG A 170 -5.03 53.31 -16.96
C ARG A 170 -5.74 54.64 -17.21
N PRO A 171 -5.00 55.68 -17.65
CA PRO A 171 -5.53 57.03 -17.78
C PRO A 171 -6.09 57.32 -19.18
N MET A 172 -7.05 58.25 -19.25
CA MET A 172 -7.10 59.35 -20.21
C MET A 172 -7.70 60.58 -19.53
#